data_AF-A0A5C9AUU9-F1
#
_entry.id   AF-A0A5C9AUU9-F1
#
_cell.length_a   1.000
_cell.length_b   1.000
_cell.length_c   1.000
_cell.angle_alpha   90.00
_cell.angle_beta   90.00
_cell.angle_gamma   90.00
#
_symmetry.space_group_name_H-M   'P 1'
#
loop_
_entity.id
_entity.type
_entity.pdbx_description
1 polymer ?
#
loop_
_entity_poly.entity_id
_entity_poly.type
_entity_poly.pdbx_seq_one_letter_code
_entity_poly.pdbx_strand_id
1 'polypeptide(L)'
;DFDEKTYSHYERNNSSFRIKANEKLLNFRAIDKTGDIYRGRNLSYCFKDIHNDLDKEKKGNQVHTRALHAEENAFLQLAKYGGIGVLGGKLYTTASPCELCAKKAYQLGISEIVFIDPYPGIAQDHIINIGSKPPKLIQFRGAIGKSYHRLYEQIIPIKDELEYLLE
;
A
#
# COMPACT_ATOMS: atom_id res chain seq x y z
N ASP A 1 20.09 -16.33 4.47
CA ASP A 1 19.65 -14.96 4.21
C ASP A 1 19.16 -14.81 2.78
N PHE A 2 17.93 -14.35 2.61
CA PHE A 2 17.19 -14.19 1.35
C PHE A 2 16.85 -15.47 0.58
N ASP A 3 15.86 -16.20 1.10
CA ASP A 3 15.22 -17.34 0.43
C ASP A 3 14.65 -16.98 -0.96
N GLU A 4 14.77 -17.89 -1.92
CA GLU A 4 14.36 -17.66 -3.31
C GLU A 4 12.84 -17.58 -3.51
N LYS A 5 12.06 -18.17 -2.60
CA LYS A 5 10.59 -18.12 -2.65
C LYS A 5 10.08 -16.82 -2.07
N THR A 6 10.73 -16.32 -1.03
CA THR A 6 10.30 -15.13 -0.29
C THR A 6 10.78 -13.84 -0.93
N TYR A 7 11.96 -13.82 -1.54
CA TYR A 7 12.57 -12.59 -2.06
C TYR A 7 12.75 -12.62 -3.57
N SER A 8 12.46 -11.48 -4.21
CA SER A 8 12.60 -11.35 -5.65
C SER A 8 14.05 -11.53 -6.10
N HIS A 9 14.26 -11.85 -7.37
CA HIS A 9 15.59 -11.92 -7.95
C HIS A 9 16.36 -10.59 -7.79
N TYR A 10 15.67 -9.45 -7.84
CA TYR A 10 16.27 -8.15 -7.61
C TYR A 10 16.80 -8.01 -6.18
N GLU A 11 15.97 -8.32 -5.16
CA GLU A 11 16.37 -8.26 -3.75
C GLU A 11 17.55 -9.18 -3.43
N ARG A 12 17.65 -10.33 -4.11
CA ARG A 12 18.72 -11.32 -3.91
C ARG A 12 20.05 -10.95 -4.58
N ASN A 13 20.02 -10.24 -5.71
CA ASN A 13 21.19 -10.09 -6.57
C ASN A 13 21.65 -8.63 -6.76
N ASN A 14 20.84 -7.63 -6.43
CA ASN A 14 21.25 -6.24 -6.54
C ASN A 14 22.16 -5.86 -5.35
N SER A 15 23.44 -5.56 -5.63
CA SER A 15 24.43 -5.25 -4.60
C SER A 15 24.08 -3.99 -3.80
N SER A 16 23.70 -2.91 -4.47
CA SER A 16 23.33 -1.63 -3.83
C SER A 16 22.13 -1.79 -2.89
N PHE A 17 21.10 -2.51 -3.34
CA PHE A 17 19.93 -2.81 -2.51
C PHE A 17 20.30 -3.65 -1.30
N ARG A 18 21.14 -4.67 -1.49
CA ARG A 18 21.57 -5.54 -0.39
C ARG A 18 22.42 -4.83 0.64
N ILE A 19 23.29 -3.92 0.21
CA ILE A 19 24.08 -3.09 1.13
C ILE A 19 23.14 -2.26 2.00
N LYS A 20 22.16 -1.56 1.40
CA LYS A 20 21.20 -0.75 2.15
C LYS A 20 20.28 -1.56 3.06
N ALA A 21 19.76 -2.69 2.57
CA ALA A 21 18.93 -3.57 3.37
C ALA A 21 19.71 -4.15 4.57
N ASN A 22 20.99 -4.50 4.37
CA ASN A 22 21.85 -5.00 5.42
C ASN A 22 22.24 -3.89 6.42
N GLU A 23 22.51 -2.66 5.97
CA GLU A 23 22.71 -1.50 6.85
C GLU A 23 21.50 -1.33 7.79
N LYS A 24 20.27 -1.38 7.25
CA LYS A 24 19.05 -1.28 8.06
C LYS A 24 18.91 -2.44 9.05
N LEU A 25 19.23 -3.66 8.63
CA LEU A 25 19.23 -4.83 9.52
C LEU A 25 20.27 -4.72 10.64
N LEU A 26 21.47 -4.23 10.33
CA LEU A 26 22.54 -4.02 11.30
C LEU A 26 22.15 -2.96 12.32
N ASN A 27 21.46 -1.89 11.90
CA ASN A 27 20.92 -0.90 12.83
C ASN A 27 19.95 -1.53 13.83
N PHE A 28 19.05 -2.40 13.37
CA PHE A 28 18.16 -3.13 14.29
C PHE A 28 18.96 -4.03 15.26
N ARG A 29 19.94 -4.79 14.75
CA ARG A 29 20.74 -5.70 15.60
C ARG A 29 21.66 -4.97 16.58
N ALA A 30 22.16 -3.79 16.24
CA ALA A 30 23.07 -3.03 17.10
C ALA A 30 22.41 -2.56 18.40
N ILE A 31 21.09 -2.33 18.36
CA ILE A 31 20.30 -1.92 19.50
C ILE A 31 19.96 -3.13 20.38
N ASP A 32 19.69 -4.29 19.77
CA ASP A 32 19.32 -5.54 20.46
C ASP A 32 20.49 -6.24 21.19
N LYS A 33 21.11 -5.55 22.15
CA LYS A 33 22.23 -6.08 22.96
C LYS A 33 21.82 -7.19 23.91
N THR A 34 20.53 -7.29 24.24
CA THR A 34 19.98 -8.23 25.22
C THR A 34 19.09 -9.31 24.62
N GLY A 35 18.80 -9.24 23.31
CA GLY A 35 17.98 -10.23 22.58
C GLY A 35 16.47 -10.09 22.77
N ASP A 36 16.01 -9.05 23.48
CA ASP A 36 14.61 -8.91 23.91
C ASP A 36 14.02 -7.52 23.63
N ILE A 37 14.77 -6.62 22.98
CA ILE A 37 14.31 -5.24 22.73
C ILE A 37 13.09 -5.23 21.80
N TYR A 38 13.06 -6.14 20.84
CA TYR A 38 11.94 -6.28 19.92
C TYR A 38 10.81 -7.15 20.45
N ARG A 39 10.93 -7.77 21.64
CA ARG A 39 9.88 -8.59 22.29
C ARG A 39 9.17 -9.58 21.34
N GLY A 40 9.93 -10.23 20.45
CA GLY A 40 9.41 -11.17 19.45
C GLY A 40 8.75 -10.54 18.21
N ARG A 41 8.88 -9.22 18.00
CA ARG A 41 8.41 -8.55 16.76
C ARG A 41 9.28 -8.93 15.58
N ASN A 42 8.64 -9.11 14.43
CA ASN A 42 9.33 -9.37 13.16
C ASN A 42 10.03 -8.11 12.66
N LEU A 43 11.32 -8.19 12.35
CA LEU A 43 12.06 -7.12 11.68
C LEU A 43 11.54 -6.96 10.25
N SER A 44 10.83 -5.86 10.01
CA SER A 44 10.17 -5.58 8.73
C SER A 44 10.80 -4.37 8.03
N TYR A 45 10.73 -4.37 6.70
CA TYR A 45 11.13 -3.23 5.88
C TYR A 45 10.16 -3.06 4.70
N CYS A 46 10.09 -1.84 4.18
CA CYS A 46 9.38 -1.55 2.94
C CYS A 46 10.36 -1.57 1.76
N PHE A 47 10.13 -2.45 0.78
CA PHE A 47 10.96 -2.53 -0.43
C PHE A 47 11.02 -1.19 -1.17
N LYS A 48 9.86 -0.53 -1.33
CA LYS A 48 9.73 0.76 -2.02
C LYS A 48 10.60 1.82 -1.37
N ASP A 49 10.65 1.88 -0.04
CA ASP A 49 11.38 2.91 0.69
C ASP A 49 12.89 2.76 0.42
N ILE A 50 13.43 1.53 0.54
CA ILE A 50 14.84 1.24 0.24
C ILE A 50 15.16 1.51 -1.23
N HIS A 51 14.27 1.14 -2.15
CA HIS A 51 14.49 1.34 -3.58
C HIS A 51 14.48 2.83 -3.96
N ASN A 52 13.54 3.60 -3.43
CA ASN A 52 13.46 5.04 -3.67
C ASN A 52 14.65 5.80 -3.06
N ASP A 53 15.21 5.33 -1.94
CA ASP A 53 16.42 5.90 -1.34
C ASP A 53 17.67 5.71 -2.23
N LEU A 54 17.70 4.63 -3.02
CA LEU A 54 18.75 4.37 -3.99
C LEU A 54 18.57 5.22 -5.26
N ASP A 55 17.32 5.36 -5.73
CA ASP A 55 16.97 6.15 -6.91
C ASP A 55 16.80 7.64 -6.54
N LYS A 56 17.93 8.33 -6.38
CA LYS A 56 18.00 9.76 -6.00
C LYS A 56 17.19 10.71 -6.91
N GLU A 57 16.95 10.33 -8.16
CA GLU A 57 16.18 11.11 -9.14
C GLU A 57 14.66 10.97 -8.99
N LYS A 58 14.17 9.93 -8.29
CA LYS A 58 12.75 9.57 -8.22
C LYS A 58 12.24 9.44 -6.78
N LYS A 59 12.63 10.39 -5.92
CA LYS A 59 12.09 10.47 -4.55
C LYS A 59 10.56 10.51 -4.58
N GLY A 60 9.94 9.55 -3.89
CA GLY A 60 8.48 9.49 -3.74
C GLY A 60 7.73 8.69 -4.80
N ASN A 61 8.42 7.96 -5.68
CA ASN A 61 7.75 7.09 -6.66
C ASN A 61 6.93 5.99 -5.95
N GLN A 62 5.63 5.93 -6.25
CA GLN A 62 4.69 5.00 -5.60
C GLN A 62 4.52 3.67 -6.34
N VAL A 63 5.12 3.51 -7.52
CA VAL A 63 4.84 2.34 -8.38
C VAL A 63 5.58 1.06 -7.99
N HIS A 64 6.59 1.15 -7.12
CA HIS A 64 7.43 0.01 -6.73
C HIS A 64 6.99 -0.65 -5.41
N THR A 65 5.71 -0.50 -5.03
CA THR A 65 5.16 -1.27 -3.91
C THR A 65 5.10 -2.76 -4.25
N ARG A 66 5.39 -3.61 -3.26
CA ARG A 66 5.22 -5.05 -3.41
C ARG A 66 3.75 -5.47 -3.29
N ALA A 67 2.97 -4.72 -2.51
CA ALA A 67 1.55 -4.94 -2.35
C ALA A 67 0.76 -4.31 -3.51
N LEU A 68 -0.30 -5.02 -3.92
CA LEU A 68 -1.38 -4.48 -4.74
C LEU A 68 -2.37 -3.73 -3.85
N HIS A 69 -3.00 -2.70 -4.40
CA HIS A 69 -4.03 -1.96 -3.69
C HIS A 69 -5.27 -2.82 -3.47
N ALA A 70 -6.12 -2.44 -2.50
CA ALA A 70 -7.34 -3.18 -2.18
C ALA A 70 -8.28 -3.25 -3.39
N GLU A 71 -8.45 -2.13 -4.10
CA GLU A 71 -9.28 -2.02 -5.30
C GLU A 71 -8.74 -2.90 -6.43
N GLU A 72 -7.42 -2.90 -6.64
CA GLU A 72 -6.77 -3.74 -7.65
C GLU A 72 -6.98 -5.21 -7.38
N ASN A 73 -6.83 -5.64 -6.11
CA ASN A 73 -7.12 -7.02 -5.74
C ASN A 73 -8.59 -7.38 -6.00
N ALA A 74 -9.54 -6.49 -5.67
CA ALA A 74 -10.95 -6.72 -5.96
C ALA A 74 -11.21 -6.89 -7.47
N PHE A 75 -10.63 -6.02 -8.31
CA PHE A 75 -10.75 -6.12 -9.76
C PHE A 75 -10.11 -7.40 -10.31
N LEU A 76 -8.93 -7.77 -9.80
CA LEU A 76 -8.23 -8.99 -10.21
C LEU A 76 -8.97 -10.26 -9.79
N GLN A 77 -9.63 -10.26 -8.62
CA GLN A 77 -10.45 -11.40 -8.20
C GLN A 77 -11.62 -11.63 -9.15
N LEU A 78 -12.30 -10.56 -9.58
CA LEU A 78 -13.36 -10.65 -10.59
C LEU A 78 -12.84 -11.22 -11.92
N ALA A 79 -11.67 -10.77 -12.37
CA ALA A 79 -11.06 -11.25 -13.60
C ALA A 79 -10.58 -12.71 -13.49
N LYS A 80 -9.98 -13.08 -12.35
CA LYS A 80 -9.35 -14.40 -12.13
C LYS A 80 -10.38 -15.50 -11.89
N TYR A 81 -11.37 -15.24 -11.05
CA TYR A 81 -12.36 -16.25 -10.65
C TYR A 81 -13.65 -16.16 -11.47
N GLY A 82 -13.79 -15.12 -12.30
CA GLY A 82 -15.02 -14.83 -13.03
C GLY A 82 -16.10 -14.24 -12.14
N GLY A 83 -17.22 -13.88 -12.74
CA GLY A 83 -18.37 -13.30 -12.04
C GLY A 83 -19.27 -12.49 -12.95
N ILE A 84 -20.28 -11.87 -12.36
CA ILE A 84 -21.12 -10.88 -13.03
C ILE A 84 -20.29 -9.62 -13.27
N GLY A 85 -20.42 -9.03 -14.46
CA GLY A 85 -19.73 -7.78 -14.79
C GLY A 85 -20.09 -6.65 -13.82
N VAL A 86 -19.16 -5.72 -13.60
CA VAL A 86 -19.31 -4.61 -12.65
C VAL A 86 -19.75 -3.30 -13.29
N LEU A 87 -20.15 -3.34 -14.57
CA LEU A 87 -20.64 -2.16 -15.29
C LEU A 87 -21.87 -1.59 -14.56
N GLY A 88 -21.82 -0.32 -14.23
CA GLY A 88 -22.85 0.36 -13.44
C GLY A 88 -22.80 0.05 -11.94
N GLY A 89 -21.85 -0.78 -11.49
CA GLY A 89 -21.70 -1.20 -10.10
C GLY A 89 -21.12 -0.11 -9.19
N LYS A 90 -21.04 -0.43 -7.89
CA LYS A 90 -20.53 0.47 -6.83
C LYS A 90 -19.27 -0.11 -6.20
N LEU A 91 -18.23 0.70 -6.08
CA LEU A 91 -16.99 0.35 -5.41
C LEU A 91 -16.99 0.93 -3.99
N TYR A 92 -16.85 0.08 -2.98
CA TYR A 92 -16.64 0.50 -1.59
C TYR A 92 -15.16 0.28 -1.24
N THR A 93 -14.51 1.33 -0.75
CA THR A 93 -13.09 1.31 -0.37
C THR A 93 -12.87 2.12 0.90
N THR A 94 -11.82 1.82 1.67
CA THR A 94 -11.52 2.57 2.89
C THR A 94 -10.93 3.94 2.56
N ALA A 95 -9.96 4.01 1.64
CA ALA A 95 -9.39 5.25 1.14
C ALA A 95 -9.90 5.55 -0.28
N SER A 96 -10.07 6.82 -0.64
CA SER A 96 -10.42 7.17 -2.03
C SER A 96 -9.36 6.65 -3.02
N PRO A 97 -9.72 6.25 -4.24
CA PRO A 97 -8.76 5.61 -5.15
C PRO A 97 -7.59 6.51 -5.55
N CYS A 98 -6.40 5.94 -5.64
CA CYS A 98 -5.25 6.58 -6.31
C CYS A 98 -5.49 6.70 -7.82
N GLU A 99 -4.61 7.38 -8.55
CA GLU A 99 -4.72 7.60 -9.99
C GLU A 99 -4.84 6.30 -10.79
N LEU A 100 -4.10 5.25 -10.40
CA LEU A 100 -4.14 3.97 -11.11
C LEU A 100 -5.44 3.20 -10.82
N CYS A 101 -5.91 3.22 -9.57
CA CYS A 101 -7.16 2.55 -9.19
C CYS A 101 -8.38 3.29 -9.77
N ALA A 102 -8.35 4.63 -9.78
CA ALA A 102 -9.37 5.47 -10.41
C ALA A 102 -9.51 5.17 -11.91
N LYS A 103 -8.39 5.06 -12.64
CA LYS A 103 -8.41 4.69 -14.07
C LYS A 103 -9.06 3.33 -14.30
N LYS A 104 -8.74 2.35 -13.45
CA LYS A 104 -9.32 1.00 -13.53
C LYS A 104 -10.81 1.01 -13.24
N ALA A 105 -11.25 1.69 -12.17
CA ALA A 105 -12.65 1.83 -11.83
C ALA A 105 -13.47 2.48 -12.96
N TYR A 106 -12.92 3.56 -13.54
CA TYR A 106 -13.52 4.23 -14.70
C TYR A 106 -13.66 3.28 -15.89
N GLN A 107 -12.58 2.57 -16.25
CA GLN A 107 -12.56 1.65 -17.40
C GLN A 107 -13.51 0.45 -17.23
N LEU A 108 -13.68 -0.02 -15.99
CA LEU A 108 -14.63 -1.07 -15.65
C LEU A 108 -16.09 -0.58 -15.63
N GLY A 109 -16.30 0.72 -15.79
CA GLY A 109 -17.63 1.33 -15.83
C GLY A 109 -18.33 1.35 -14.48
N ILE A 110 -17.58 1.40 -13.38
CA ILE A 110 -18.11 1.66 -12.04
C ILE A 110 -18.87 2.99 -12.07
N SER A 111 -20.07 3.04 -11.48
CA SER A 111 -20.93 4.24 -11.47
C SER A 111 -20.78 5.06 -10.20
N GLU A 112 -20.44 4.43 -9.07
CA GLU A 112 -20.30 5.08 -7.77
C GLU A 112 -19.08 4.54 -7.03
N ILE A 113 -18.33 5.43 -6.40
CA ILE A 113 -17.19 5.09 -5.54
C ILE A 113 -17.47 5.68 -4.16
N VAL A 114 -17.67 4.80 -3.18
CA VAL A 114 -17.92 5.15 -1.80
C VAL A 114 -16.65 4.92 -1.00
N PHE A 115 -16.15 5.97 -0.33
CA PHE A 115 -14.90 5.92 0.42
C PHE A 115 -15.02 6.55 1.82
N ILE A 116 -14.16 6.17 2.76
CA ILE A 116 -14.17 6.72 4.13
C ILE A 116 -13.19 7.90 4.22
N ASP A 117 -11.92 7.63 3.95
CA ASP A 117 -10.83 8.60 4.09
C ASP A 117 -10.40 9.12 2.71
N PRO A 118 -10.18 10.44 2.56
CA PRO A 118 -9.59 10.96 1.34
C PRO A 118 -8.13 10.50 1.23
N TYR A 119 -7.72 10.14 0.02
CA TYR A 119 -6.35 9.78 -0.34
C TYR A 119 -5.66 10.96 -1.03
N PRO A 120 -4.39 11.25 -0.72
CA PRO A 120 -3.67 12.36 -1.36
C PRO A 120 -3.46 12.10 -2.85
N GLY A 121 -3.71 13.10 -3.69
CA GLY A 121 -3.49 13.02 -5.13
C GLY A 121 -4.45 13.91 -5.93
N ILE A 122 -4.42 13.76 -7.25
CA ILE A 122 -5.28 14.52 -8.18
C ILE A 122 -6.27 13.62 -8.91
N ALA A 123 -6.45 12.38 -8.44
CA ALA A 123 -7.27 11.38 -9.11
C ALA A 123 -8.71 11.86 -9.40
N GLN A 124 -9.31 12.62 -8.48
CA GLN A 124 -10.63 13.19 -8.67
C GLN A 124 -10.69 14.15 -9.86
N ASP A 125 -9.83 15.17 -9.86
CA ASP A 125 -9.84 16.22 -10.89
C ASP A 125 -9.29 15.73 -12.23
N HIS A 126 -8.31 14.81 -12.20
CA HIS A 126 -7.63 14.35 -13.40
C HIS A 126 -8.33 13.18 -14.10
N ILE A 127 -8.97 12.27 -13.36
CA ILE A 127 -9.44 10.98 -13.90
C ILE A 127 -10.93 10.77 -13.69
N ILE A 128 -11.47 11.16 -12.53
CA ILE A 128 -12.87 10.87 -12.20
C ILE A 128 -13.80 11.90 -12.84
N ASN A 129 -13.47 13.19 -12.76
CA ASN A 129 -14.31 14.30 -13.23
C ASN A 129 -14.19 14.57 -14.74
N ILE A 130 -13.97 13.53 -15.56
CA ILE A 130 -13.83 13.66 -17.01
C ILE A 130 -14.73 12.68 -17.77
N GLY A 131 -14.92 12.92 -19.07
CA GLY A 131 -15.63 12.04 -19.98
C GLY A 131 -17.16 12.07 -19.84
N SER A 132 -17.82 11.09 -20.47
CA SER A 132 -19.29 11.07 -20.61
C SER A 132 -20.02 10.34 -19.48
N LYS A 133 -19.33 9.46 -18.75
CA LYS A 133 -19.90 8.65 -17.67
C LYS A 133 -18.97 8.64 -16.45
N PRO A 134 -18.70 9.79 -15.83
CA PRO A 134 -17.84 9.86 -14.66
C PRO A 134 -18.49 9.14 -13.47
N PRO A 135 -17.74 8.31 -12.72
CA PRO A 135 -18.25 7.73 -11.47
C PRO A 135 -18.48 8.82 -10.42
N LYS A 136 -19.55 8.68 -9.64
CA LYS A 136 -19.83 9.58 -8.51
C LYS A 136 -18.99 9.20 -7.31
N LEU A 137 -18.09 10.10 -6.90
CA LEU A 137 -17.35 10.00 -5.64
C LEU A 137 -18.24 10.42 -4.47
N ILE A 138 -18.39 9.54 -3.48
CA ILE A 138 -19.22 9.76 -2.30
C ILE A 138 -18.39 9.44 -1.06
N GLN A 139 -18.10 10.46 -0.25
CA GLN A 139 -17.53 10.22 1.06
C GLN A 139 -18.61 9.66 1.99
N PHE A 140 -18.34 8.51 2.58
CA PHE A 140 -19.23 7.83 3.52
C PHE A 140 -19.45 8.70 4.77
N ARG A 141 -20.72 8.88 5.15
CA ARG A 141 -21.14 9.58 6.37
C ARG A 141 -22.04 8.65 7.18
N GLY A 142 -21.53 8.12 8.27
CA GLY A 142 -22.23 7.19 9.15
C GLY A 142 -21.40 6.86 10.38
N ALA A 143 -21.88 5.96 11.23
CA ALA A 143 -21.07 5.41 12.31
C ALA A 143 -19.93 4.59 11.68
N ILE A 144 -18.75 5.20 11.60
CA ILE A 144 -17.58 4.54 11.06
C ILE A 144 -17.06 3.64 12.18
N GLY A 145 -16.97 2.35 11.91
CA GLY A 145 -16.31 1.39 12.81
C GLY A 145 -14.86 1.75 13.11
N LYS A 146 -14.28 2.84 12.58
CA LYS A 146 -12.90 3.28 12.82
C LYS A 146 -12.56 3.40 14.30
N SER A 147 -13.50 3.82 15.15
CA SER A 147 -13.28 3.82 16.61
C SER A 147 -13.18 2.40 17.19
N TYR A 148 -13.95 1.45 16.63
CA TYR A 148 -13.87 0.03 16.98
C TYR A 148 -12.59 -0.60 16.42
N HIS A 149 -12.29 -0.40 15.14
CA HIS A 149 -11.10 -0.89 14.46
C HIS A 149 -9.81 -0.33 15.06
N ARG A 150 -9.77 0.95 15.48
CA ARG A 150 -8.62 1.52 16.20
C ARG A 150 -8.27 0.81 17.51
N LEU A 151 -9.22 0.09 18.13
CA LEU A 151 -8.94 -0.73 19.31
C LEU A 151 -8.22 -2.04 18.95
N TYR A 152 -8.38 -2.54 17.72
CA TYR A 152 -7.87 -3.84 17.27
C TYR A 152 -6.80 -3.74 16.17
N GLU A 153 -6.65 -2.58 15.54
CA GLU A 153 -5.65 -2.29 14.52
C GLU A 153 -4.43 -1.62 15.13
N GLN A 154 -3.28 -1.87 14.51
CA GLN A 154 -2.03 -1.24 14.91
C GLN A 154 -2.12 0.27 14.66
N ILE A 155 -1.83 1.07 15.69
CA ILE A 155 -1.88 2.54 15.62
C ILE A 155 -0.82 3.06 14.62
N ILE A 156 0.32 2.39 14.56
CA ILE A 156 1.45 2.70 13.69
C ILE A 156 1.84 1.40 12.97
N PRO A 157 2.17 1.43 11.67
CA PRO A 157 2.68 0.25 10.96
C PRO A 157 3.92 -0.32 11.65
N ILE A 158 4.06 -1.66 11.69
CA ILE A 158 5.19 -2.33 12.37
C ILE A 158 6.55 -1.77 11.92
N LYS A 159 6.72 -1.46 10.63
CA LYS A 159 7.98 -0.92 10.11
C LYS A 159 8.34 0.44 10.73
N ASP A 160 7.33 1.29 10.92
CA ASP A 160 7.49 2.65 11.44
C ASP A 160 7.63 2.60 12.97
N GLU A 161 6.95 1.66 13.64
CA GLU A 161 7.18 1.37 15.07
C GLU A 161 8.62 0.90 15.31
N LEU A 162 9.14 0.00 14.47
CA LEU A 162 10.52 -0.46 14.57
C LEU A 162 11.54 0.64 14.31
N GLU A 163 11.28 1.51 13.34
CA GLU A 163 12.11 2.70 13.08
C GLU A 163 12.09 3.67 14.26
N TYR A 164 10.94 3.90 14.88
CA TYR A 164 10.86 4.72 16.09
C TYR A 164 11.68 4.14 17.25
N LEU A 165 11.79 2.82 17.36
CA LEU A 165 12.66 2.16 18.36
C LEU A 165 14.15 2.27 18.03
N LEU A 166 14.53 2.73 16.82
CA LEU A 166 15.91 2.99 16.44
C LEU A 166 16.42 4.37 16.86
N GLU A 167 15.51 5.35 17.04
CA GLU A 167 15.81 6.73 17.46
C GLU A 167 16.00 6.84 18.97
#